data_AF-A0A9X7LUU6-F1
#
_entry.id   AF-A0A9X7LUU6-F1
#
_cell.length_a   1.000
_cell.length_b   1.000
_cell.length_c   1.000
_cell.angle_alpha   90.00
_cell.angle_beta   90.00
_cell.angle_gamma   90.00
#
_symmetry.space_group_name_H-M   'P 1'
#
loop_
_entity.id
_entity.type
_entity.pdbx_description
1 polymer ?
#
loop_
_entity_poly.entity_id
_entity_poly.type
_entity_poly.pdbx_seq_one_letter_code
_entity_poly.pdbx_strand_id
1 'polypeptide(L)' 'MNKLAVFRKEKLISQERLATYVGSSRTYISEIENNKKQPNVKLAIKIAKTLGTNVESIF' A
#
# COMPACT_ATOMS: atom_id res chain seq x y z
N MET A 1 -1.42 12.18 5.74
CA MET A 1 -0.72 12.29 4.43
C MET A 1 -0.28 10.88 4.09
N ASN A 2 -0.69 10.35 2.95
CA ASN A 2 -0.40 8.96 2.61
C ASN A 2 1.10 8.73 2.35
N LYS A 3 1.70 7.82 3.10
CA LYS A 3 3.12 7.43 3.06
C LYS A 3 3.33 6.05 2.40
N LEU A 4 2.32 5.46 1.78
CA LEU A 4 2.39 4.12 1.17
C LEU A 4 3.57 3.98 0.21
N ALA A 5 3.77 4.97 -0.66
CA ALA A 5 4.88 4.95 -1.62
C ALA A 5 6.26 4.98 -0.93
N VAL A 6 6.38 5.63 0.23
CA VAL A 6 7.62 5.72 1.01
C VAL A 6 7.96 4.33 1.56
N PHE A 7 7.06 3.75 2.36
CA PHE A 7 7.26 2.41 2.94
C PHE A 7 7.47 1.34 1.87
N ARG A 8 6.77 1.42 0.75
CA ARG A 8 6.95 0.50 -0.37
C ARG A 8 8.36 0.59 -0.96
N LYS A 9 8.87 1.81 -1.17
CA LYS A 9 10.22 2.03 -1.69
C LYS A 9 11.31 1.62 -0.71
N GLU A 10 11.11 1.82 0.59
CA GLU A 10 12.02 1.33 1.64
C GLU A 10 12.16 -0.20 1.64
N LYS A 11 11.09 -0.91 1.26
CA LYS A 11 11.11 -2.37 1.05
C LYS A 11 11.62 -2.80 -0.33
N LEU A 12 12.02 -1.87 -1.19
CA LEU A 12 12.50 -2.12 -2.56
C LEU A 12 11.52 -2.93 -3.41
N ILE A 13 10.21 -2.74 -3.22
CA ILE A 13 9.18 -3.42 -4.03
C ILE A 13 8.47 -2.44 -4.97
N SER A 14 8.11 -2.92 -6.17
CA SER A 14 7.30 -2.17 -7.12
C SER A 14 5.83 -2.12 -6.71
N GLN A 15 5.04 -1.21 -7.29
CA GLN A 15 3.58 -1.19 -7.10
C GLN A 15 2.94 -2.52 -7.51
N GLU A 16 3.44 -3.13 -8.60
CA GLU A 16 3.00 -4.44 -9.10
C GLU A 16 3.23 -5.52 -8.04
N ARG A 17 4.44 -5.57 -7.47
CA ARG A 17 4.81 -6.56 -6.47
C ARG A 17 4.00 -6.40 -5.18
N LEU A 18 3.76 -5.16 -4.74
CA LEU A 18 2.87 -4.90 -3.61
C LEU A 18 1.44 -5.36 -3.93
N ALA A 19 0.93 -5.06 -5.12
CA ALA A 19 -0.40 -5.44 -5.57
C ALA A 19 -0.59 -6.97 -5.53
N THR A 20 0.40 -7.74 -6.03
CA THR A 20 0.41 -9.20 -5.95
C THR A 20 0.34 -9.70 -4.50
N TYR A 21 1.14 -9.13 -3.60
CA TYR A 21 1.13 -9.53 -2.18
C TYR A 21 -0.22 -9.27 -1.51
N VAL A 22 -0.84 -8.12 -1.81
CA VAL A 22 -2.09 -7.74 -1.16
C VAL A 22 -3.33 -8.23 -1.90
N GLY A 23 -3.19 -8.84 -3.07
CA GLY A 23 -4.32 -9.33 -3.88
C GLY A 23 -5.13 -8.17 -4.44
N SER A 24 -4.45 -7.21 -5.07
CA SER A 24 -5.00 -6.00 -5.65
C SER A 24 -4.45 -5.82 -7.07
N SER A 25 -4.96 -4.85 -7.82
CA SER A 25 -4.32 -4.39 -9.06
C SER A 25 -3.25 -3.33 -8.78
N ARG A 26 -2.20 -3.28 -9.62
CA ARG A 26 -1.18 -2.22 -9.60
C ARG A 26 -1.80 -0.83 -9.75
N THR A 27 -2.80 -0.69 -10.62
CA THR A 27 -3.53 0.57 -10.82
C THR A 27 -4.18 1.04 -9.53
N TYR A 28 -4.83 0.14 -8.77
CA TYR A 28 -5.45 0.51 -7.50
C TYR A 28 -4.41 0.90 -6.44
N ILE A 29 -3.25 0.21 -6.37
CA ILE A 29 -2.13 0.64 -5.53
C ILE A 29 -1.64 2.05 -5.90
N SER A 30 -1.50 2.33 -7.20
CA SER A 30 -1.12 3.67 -7.69
C SER A 30 -2.17 4.73 -7.32
N GLU A 31 -3.46 4.44 -7.47
CA GLU A 31 -4.54 5.35 -7.07
C GLU A 31 -4.51 5.64 -5.57
N ILE A 32 -4.20 4.63 -4.73
CA ILE A 32 -4.04 4.81 -3.30
C ILE A 32 -2.82 5.71 -3.00
N GLU A 33 -1.66 5.43 -3.59
CA GLU A 33 -0.44 6.24 -3.38
C GLU A 33 -0.63 7.71 -3.78
N ASN A 34 -1.49 7.97 -4.76
CA ASN A 34 -1.82 9.32 -5.22
C ASN A 34 -3.05 9.92 -4.51
N ASN A 35 -3.53 9.32 -3.41
CA ASN A 35 -4.72 9.74 -2.66
C ASN A 35 -6.02 9.83 -3.48
N LYS A 36 -6.07 9.19 -4.65
CA LYS A 36 -7.27 9.13 -5.51
C LYS A 36 -8.30 8.15 -4.98
N LYS A 37 -7.85 7.11 -4.26
CA LYS A 37 -8.72 6.14 -3.60
C LYS A 37 -8.19 5.77 -2.23
N GLN A 38 -9.10 5.32 -1.36
CA GLN A 38 -8.75 4.73 -0.09
C GLN A 38 -8.95 3.21 -0.15
N PRO A 39 -8.02 2.42 0.43
CA PRO A 39 -8.24 0.99 0.61
C PRO A 39 -9.34 0.77 1.64
N ASN A 40 -10.08 -0.35 1.52
CA ASN A 40 -10.90 -0.80 2.64
C ASN A 40 -10.02 -1.27 3.80
N VAL A 41 -10.62 -1.42 5.00
CA VAL A 41 -9.92 -1.81 6.23
C VAL A 41 -9.10 -3.09 6.06
N LYS A 42 -9.66 -4.11 5.39
CA LYS A 42 -8.98 -5.39 5.16
C LYS A 42 -7.73 -5.22 4.31
N LEU A 43 -7.80 -4.42 3.24
CA LEU A 43 -6.68 -4.13 2.37
C LEU A 43 -5.62 -3.26 3.07
N ALA A 44 -6.05 -2.26 3.84
CA ALA A 44 -5.15 -1.40 4.62
C ALA A 44 -4.32 -2.22 5.62
N ILE A 45 -4.97 -3.14 6.36
CA ILE A 45 -4.29 -4.06 7.27
C ILE A 45 -3.31 -4.96 6.51
N LYS A 46 -3.70 -5.49 5.34
CA LYS A 46 -2.83 -6.37 4.54
C LYS A 46 -1.60 -5.63 4.03
N ILE A 47 -1.77 -4.40 3.53
CA ILE A 47 -0.68 -3.51 3.13
C ILE A 47 0.27 -3.27 4.29
N ALA A 48 -0.25 -2.88 5.46
CA ALA A 48 0.55 -2.61 6.64
C ALA A 48 1.38 -3.84 7.07
N LYS A 49 0.76 -5.03 7.09
CA LYS A 49 1.44 -6.30 7.35
C LYS A 49 2.53 -6.61 6.32
N THR A 50 2.26 -6.44 5.03
CA THR A 50 3.24 -6.66 3.96
C THR A 50 4.44 -5.71 4.08
N LEU A 51 4.22 -4.48 4.54
CA LEU A 51 5.26 -3.47 4.73
C LEU A 51 5.93 -3.53 6.11
N GLY A 52 5.44 -4.39 7.02
CA GLY A 52 5.99 -4.55 8.37
C GLY A 52 5.78 -3.32 9.26
N THR A 53 4.66 -2.62 9.10
CA THR A 53 4.31 -1.42 9.87
C THR A 53 2.83 -1.46 10.29
N ASN A 54 2.33 -0.40 10.92
CA ASN A 54 0.92 -0.24 11.27
C ASN A 54 0.17 0.62 10.23
N VAL A 55 -1.17 0.54 10.24
CA VAL A 55 -2.02 1.26 9.28
C VAL A 55 -1.88 2.79 9.43
N GLU A 56 -1.81 3.26 10.68
CA GLU A 56 -1.70 4.68 11.06
C GLU A 56 -0.38 5.33 10.58
N SER A 57 0.69 4.56 10.46
CA SER A 57 1.96 5.06 9.90
C SER A 57 1.85 5.31 8.40
N ILE A 58 0.97 4.59 7.71
CA ILE A 58 0.83 4.64 6.25
C ILE A 58 -0.18 5.69 5.80
N PHE A 59 -1.37 5.74 6.43
CA PHE A 59 -2.50 6.51 5.93
C PHE A 59 -2.81 7.73 6.81
#